data_AF-A0A9E2EX25-F1
#
_entry.id   AF-A0A9E2EX25-F1
#
_cell.length_a   1.000
_cell.length_b   1.000
_cell.length_c   1.000
_cell.angle_alpha   90.00
_cell.angle_beta   90.00
_cell.angle_gamma   90.00
#
_symmetry.space_group_name_H-M   'P 1'
#
loop_
_entity.id
_entity.type
_entity.pdbx_description
1 polymer ?
#
loop_
_entity_poly.entity_id
_entity_poly.type
_entity_poly.pdbx_seq_one_letter_code
_entity_poly.pdbx_strand_id
1 'polypeptide(L)'
;MRRKQVSRIAILTISLGSGQNCDATYLFSTDLLGENRGHIPRHAKVYRKFAQERDRLQQERIAAYREFIDDISRKDFPDESHSVSIGDQEFENFVNSIS
;
A
#
# COMPACT_ATOMS: atom_id res chain seq x y z
N MET A 1 32.96 14.05 -27.04
CA MET A 1 32.10 14.73 -28.03
C MET A 1 30.67 14.17 -27.95
N ARG A 2 29.77 14.73 -27.13
CA ARG A 2 28.36 14.27 -27.05
C ARG A 2 27.53 15.08 -28.07
N ARG A 3 26.96 14.41 -29.07
CA ARG A 3 26.22 15.05 -30.17
C ARG A 3 24.89 15.64 -29.64
N LYS A 4 24.69 16.96 -29.81
CA LYS A 4 23.40 17.67 -29.63
C LYS A 4 22.41 17.24 -30.74
N GLN A 5 21.85 16.05 -30.64
CA GLN A 5 20.93 15.53 -31.67
C GLN A 5 19.49 16.05 -31.48
N VAL A 6 19.08 16.27 -30.24
CA VAL A 6 17.70 16.69 -29.88
C VAL A 6 17.43 18.18 -30.17
N SER A 7 18.44 19.05 -30.11
CA SER A 7 18.27 20.51 -30.29
C SER A 7 17.97 20.96 -31.73
N ARG A 8 17.59 20.05 -32.63
CA ARG A 8 17.35 20.32 -34.06
C ARG A 8 15.88 20.17 -34.46
N ILE A 9 15.01 19.76 -33.54
CA ILE A 9 13.58 19.54 -33.79
C ILE A 9 12.77 20.40 -32.81
N ALA A 10 11.66 20.97 -33.26
CA ALA A 10 10.82 21.88 -32.48
C ALA A 10 9.66 21.18 -31.74
N ILE A 11 9.72 19.85 -31.63
CA ILE A 11 8.73 19.04 -30.90
C ILE A 11 9.25 18.70 -29.50
N LEU A 12 8.33 18.48 -28.55
CA LEU A 12 8.67 18.03 -27.21
C LEU A 12 9.38 16.68 -27.24
N THR A 13 10.48 16.56 -26.49
CA THR A 13 11.24 15.32 -26.35
C THR A 13 11.30 14.83 -24.91
N ILE A 14 11.14 13.53 -24.74
CA ILE A 14 11.12 12.87 -23.42
C ILE A 14 12.19 11.78 -23.41
N SER A 15 13.12 11.86 -22.46
CA SER A 15 14.19 10.89 -22.25
C SER A 15 13.72 9.76 -21.35
N LEU A 16 13.92 8.52 -21.79
CA LEU A 16 13.88 7.32 -20.94
C LEU A 16 15.26 6.66 -20.97
N GLY A 17 16.24 7.35 -20.38
CA GLY A 17 17.63 6.89 -20.34
C GLY A 17 18.50 7.31 -21.54
N SER A 18 18.05 8.24 -22.38
CA SER A 18 18.84 8.81 -23.48
C SER A 18 19.79 9.94 -23.02
N GLY A 19 19.79 10.25 -21.71
CA GLY A 19 20.59 11.31 -21.11
C GLY A 19 19.79 12.59 -20.86
N GLN A 20 20.50 13.66 -20.51
CA GLN A 20 19.92 14.94 -20.02
C GLN A 20 19.58 15.93 -21.14
N ASN A 21 19.70 15.54 -22.41
CA ASN A 21 19.55 16.44 -23.56
C ASN A 21 18.12 16.46 -24.14
N CYS A 22 17.13 15.96 -23.40
CA CYS A 22 15.72 16.05 -23.75
C CYS A 22 15.01 17.04 -22.82
N ASP A 23 13.83 17.51 -23.22
CA ASP A 23 13.07 18.52 -22.47
C ASP A 23 12.51 17.97 -21.15
N ALA A 24 12.19 16.68 -21.11
CA ALA A 24 11.77 15.98 -19.90
C ALA A 24 12.49 14.64 -19.74
N THR A 25 12.50 14.12 -18.51
CA THR A 25 12.94 12.76 -18.20
C THR A 25 11.75 11.97 -17.66
N TYR A 26 11.52 10.80 -18.24
CA TYR A 26 10.52 9.85 -17.83
C TYR A 26 11.17 8.70 -17.06
N LEU A 27 10.45 8.20 -16.05
CA LEU A 27 10.79 6.97 -15.34
C LEU A 27 9.50 6.34 -14.80
N PHE A 28 9.45 5.00 -14.73
CA PHE A 28 8.34 4.32 -14.08
C PHE A 28 8.39 4.52 -12.56
N SER A 29 7.23 4.81 -11.95
CA SER A 29 7.13 4.97 -10.50
C SER A 29 7.55 3.71 -9.75
N THR A 30 7.30 2.52 -10.32
CA THR A 30 7.71 1.24 -9.73
C THR A 30 9.22 1.10 -9.60
N ASP A 31 9.99 1.61 -10.56
CA ASP A 31 11.45 1.67 -10.49
C ASP A 31 11.91 2.73 -9.48
N LEU A 32 11.31 3.91 -9.54
CA LEU A 32 11.63 5.03 -8.65
C LEU A 32 11.40 4.67 -7.17
N LEU A 33 10.30 3.99 -6.88
CA LEU A 33 9.86 3.62 -5.53
C LEU A 33 10.46 2.30 -5.05
N GLY A 34 11.24 1.61 -5.89
CA GLY A 34 11.88 0.34 -5.53
C GLY A 34 10.86 -0.77 -5.26
N GLU A 35 9.88 -0.88 -6.14
CA GLU A 35 8.85 -1.93 -6.08
C GLU A 35 9.30 -3.24 -6.74
N ASN A 36 10.23 -3.14 -7.70
CA ASN A 36 10.80 -4.29 -8.39
C ASN A 36 11.76 -5.05 -7.47
N ARG A 37 11.55 -6.37 -7.33
CA ARG A 37 12.36 -7.27 -6.48
C ARG A 37 13.57 -7.87 -7.19
N GLY A 38 13.58 -7.82 -8.52
CA GLY A 38 14.60 -8.41 -9.36
C GLY A 38 15.49 -7.35 -9.99
N HIS A 39 15.63 -7.43 -11.31
CA HIS A 39 16.46 -6.50 -12.06
C HIS A 39 15.87 -5.10 -12.08
N ILE A 40 16.66 -4.10 -11.67
CA ILE A 40 16.35 -2.68 -11.85
C ILE A 40 17.01 -2.20 -13.16
N PRO A 41 16.26 -1.57 -14.08
CA PRO A 41 16.83 -1.05 -15.33
C PRO A 41 17.97 -0.06 -15.06
N ARG A 42 19.05 -0.12 -15.87
CA ARG A 42 20.25 0.72 -15.68
C ARG A 42 19.99 2.24 -15.73
N HIS A 43 18.93 2.67 -16.40
CA HIS A 43 18.56 4.08 -16.51
C HIS A 43 17.68 4.56 -15.34
N ALA A 44 17.23 3.65 -14.48
CA ALA A 44 16.43 3.99 -13.32
C ALA A 44 17.30 4.41 -12.14
N LYS A 45 16.74 5.29 -11.31
CA LYS A 45 17.27 5.62 -9.98
C LYS A 45 16.20 5.31 -8.95
N VAL A 46 16.55 4.44 -8.00
CA VAL A 46 15.69 4.03 -6.89
C VAL A 46 15.85 5.03 -5.75
N TYR A 47 14.74 5.57 -5.26
CA TYR A 47 14.72 6.54 -4.16
C TYR A 47 14.14 5.98 -2.86
N ARG A 48 13.33 4.92 -2.95
CA ARG A 48 12.70 4.24 -1.81
C ARG A 48 12.72 2.72 -2.00
N LYS A 49 12.34 1.97 -0.96
CA LYS A 49 12.31 0.49 -0.97
C LYS A 49 10.90 -0.03 -0.68
N PHE A 50 9.93 0.34 -1.50
CA PHE A 50 8.53 0.01 -1.25
C PHE A 50 8.27 -1.49 -1.24
N ALA A 51 9.04 -2.29 -1.98
CA ALA A 51 8.97 -3.75 -1.89
C ALA A 51 9.22 -4.26 -0.47
N GLN A 52 10.19 -3.68 0.25
CA GLN A 52 10.53 -4.05 1.62
C GLN A 52 9.46 -3.57 2.60
N GLU A 53 8.95 -2.35 2.42
CA GLU A 53 7.87 -1.83 3.28
C GLU A 53 6.59 -2.66 3.15
N ARG A 54 6.26 -3.13 1.94
CA ARG A 54 5.14 -4.05 1.75
C ARG A 54 5.35 -5.38 2.45
N ASP A 55 6.57 -5.93 2.43
CA ASP A 55 6.87 -7.16 3.18
C ASP A 55 6.69 -6.96 4.68
N ARG A 56 7.21 -5.85 5.21
CA ARG A 56 7.03 -5.48 6.62
C ARG A 56 5.54 -5.40 6.96
N LEU A 57 4.77 -4.61 6.20
CA LEU A 57 3.33 -4.47 6.41
C LEU A 57 2.58 -5.79 6.25
N GLN A 58 3.03 -6.69 5.39
CA GLN A 58 2.43 -8.02 5.26
C GLN A 58 2.65 -8.85 6.53
N GLN A 59 3.83 -8.78 7.14
CA GLN A 59 4.08 -9.44 8.42
C GLN A 59 3.21 -8.84 9.54
N GLU A 60 3.10 -7.51 9.61
CA GLU A 60 2.22 -6.83 10.57
C GLU A 60 0.75 -7.26 10.41
N ARG A 61 0.26 -7.38 9.16
CA ARG A 61 -1.10 -7.90 8.90
C ARG A 61 -1.28 -9.31 9.45
N ILE A 62 -0.32 -10.19 9.19
CA ILE A 62 -0.37 -11.58 9.69
C ILE A 62 -0.35 -11.60 11.22
N ALA A 63 0.49 -10.78 11.85
CA ALA A 63 0.57 -10.67 13.30
C ALA A 63 -0.76 -10.21 13.91
N ALA A 64 -1.34 -9.12 13.40
CA ALA A 64 -2.61 -8.60 13.88
C ALA A 64 -3.76 -9.62 13.75
N TYR A 65 -3.81 -10.39 12.65
CA TYR A 65 -4.82 -11.45 12.51
C TYR A 65 -4.60 -12.60 13.50
N ARG A 66 -3.36 -12.92 13.87
CA ARG A 66 -3.08 -13.93 14.90
C ARG A 66 -3.51 -13.44 16.28
N GLU A 67 -3.18 -12.20 16.63
CA GLU A 67 -3.63 -11.56 17.87
C GLU A 67 -5.17 -11.62 17.97
N PHE A 68 -5.87 -11.24 16.90
CA PHE A 68 -7.33 -11.33 16.85
C PHE A 68 -7.85 -12.76 17.03
N ILE A 69 -7.23 -13.76 16.41
CA ILE A 69 -7.62 -15.18 16.57
C ILE A 69 -7.42 -15.62 18.02
N ASP A 70 -6.34 -15.19 18.67
CA ASP A 70 -6.06 -15.48 20.07
C ASP A 70 -7.11 -14.86 20.98
N ASP A 71 -7.49 -13.60 20.74
CA ASP A 71 -8.54 -12.90 21.48
C ASP A 71 -9.88 -13.63 21.37
N ILE A 72 -10.27 -14.07 20.16
CA ILE A 72 -11.50 -14.85 19.95
C ILE A 72 -11.42 -16.20 20.66
N SER A 73 -10.27 -16.88 20.59
CA SER A 73 -10.08 -18.20 21.20
C SER A 73 -10.15 -18.15 22.73
N ARG A 74 -9.69 -17.04 23.31
CA ARG A 74 -9.75 -16.77 24.76
C ARG A 74 -11.09 -16.17 25.20
N LYS A 75 -11.91 -15.72 24.25
CA LYS A 75 -13.12 -14.92 24.48
C LYS A 75 -12.80 -13.57 25.14
N ASP A 76 -11.60 -13.04 24.90
CA ASP A 76 -11.19 -11.70 25.31
C ASP A 76 -11.81 -10.63 24.38
N PHE A 77 -12.13 -11.01 23.14
CA PHE A 77 -12.90 -10.20 22.20
C PHE A 77 -14.15 -10.95 21.69
N PRO A 78 -15.28 -10.25 21.47
CA PRO A 78 -15.54 -8.87 21.90
C PRO A 78 -15.63 -8.78 23.43
N ASP A 79 -15.15 -7.67 23.99
CA ASP A 79 -15.42 -7.31 25.38
C ASP A 79 -16.73 -6.47 25.48
N GLU A 80 -17.05 -6.01 26.69
CA GLU A 80 -18.23 -5.17 26.93
C GLU A 80 -18.18 -3.84 26.15
N SER A 81 -16.99 -3.26 25.93
CA SER A 81 -16.84 -2.00 25.19
C SER A 81 -17.08 -2.16 23.68
N HIS A 82 -16.91 -3.38 23.17
CA HIS A 82 -17.18 -3.75 21.79
C HIS A 82 -18.56 -4.40 21.60
N SER A 83 -19.34 -4.55 22.67
CA SER A 83 -20.67 -5.16 22.66
C SER A 83 -21.75 -4.11 22.88
N VAL A 84 -22.74 -4.05 22.00
CA VAL A 84 -23.89 -3.14 22.17
C VAL A 84 -24.97 -3.85 22.98
N SER A 85 -25.29 -3.31 24.15
CA SER A 85 -26.36 -3.83 25.01
C SER A 85 -27.74 -3.31 24.60
N ILE A 86 -28.77 -4.15 24.74
CA ILE A 86 -30.18 -3.75 24.72
C ILE A 86 -30.62 -3.39 26.15
N GLY A 87 -31.47 -2.38 26.31
CA GLY A 87 -32.06 -2.07 27.61
C GLY A 87 -33.13 -3.08 28.01
N ASP A 88 -33.23 -3.38 29.30
CA ASP A 88 -34.10 -4.44 29.84
C ASP A 88 -35.55 -4.31 29.37
N GLN A 89 -36.10 -3.09 29.38
CA GLN A 89 -37.48 -2.82 28.95
C GLN A 89 -37.72 -3.20 27.48
N GLU A 90 -36.76 -2.91 26.61
CA GLU A 90 -36.87 -3.21 25.18
C GLU A 90 -36.71 -4.71 24.93
N PHE A 91 -35.85 -5.37 25.71
CA PHE A 91 -35.71 -6.82 25.68
C PHE A 91 -37.00 -7.53 26.09
N GLU A 92 -37.65 -7.09 27.18
CA GLU A 92 -38.94 -7.64 27.61
C GLU A 92 -40.04 -7.43 26.57
N ASN A 93 -40.12 -6.24 25.97
CA ASN A 93 -41.07 -5.95 24.89
C ASN A 93 -40.88 -6.90 23.70
N PHE A 94 -39.61 -7.13 23.31
CA PHE A 94 -39.29 -8.04 22.22
C PHE A 94 -39.73 -9.47 22.54
N VAL A 95 -39.39 -10.01 23.72
CA VAL A 95 -39.75 -11.38 24.13
C VAL A 95 -41.28 -11.58 24.14
N ASN A 96 -42.03 -10.59 24.64
CA ASN A 96 -43.50 -10.62 24.65
C ASN A 96 -44.11 -10.54 23.24
N SER A 97 -43.39 -9.99 22.25
CA SER A 97 -43.89 -9.87 20.87
C SER A 97 -43.76 -11.15 20.04
N ILE A 98 -42.91 -12.09 20.46
CA ILE A 98 -42.62 -13.36 19.76
C ILE A 98 -43.12 -14.60 20.49
N SER A 99 -43.69 -14.43 21.70
CA SER A 99 -44.33 -15.50 22.48
C SER A 99 -45.83 -15.54 22.20
#